data_AF-A0A323V2S7-F1
#
_entry.id   AF-A0A323V2S7-F1
#
_cell.length_a   1.000
_cell.length_b   1.000
_cell.length_c   1.000
_cell.angle_alpha   90.00
_cell.angle_beta   90.00
_cell.angle_gamma   90.00
#
_symmetry.space_group_name_H-M   'P 1'
#
loop_
_entity.id
_entity.type
_entity.pdbx_description
1 polymer ?
#
loop_
_entity_poly.entity_id
_entity_poly.type
_entity_poly.pdbx_seq_one_letter_code
_entity_poly.pdbx_strand_id
1 'polypeptide(L)'
;MDLRWLRLASWAETVSLVVLLVNLGTAHVEAVASLMGPVHGCAYLATIATAFLLPLPRQARTLTFVPGIGGLLALRRTAATSPAPPD
;
A
#
# COMPACT_ATOMS: atom_id res chain seq x y z
N MET A 1 12.56 6.04 9.27
CA MET A 1 11.97 5.33 8.11
C MET A 1 11.67 6.36 7.04
N ASP A 2 11.85 6.01 5.77
CA ASP A 2 11.65 6.93 4.64
C ASP A 2 10.38 6.58 3.86
N LEU A 3 9.84 7.55 3.11
CA LEU A 3 8.72 7.36 2.16
C LEU A 3 8.94 6.23 1.15
N ARG A 4 10.20 5.83 0.92
CA ARG A 4 10.60 4.70 0.08
C ARG A 4 10.01 3.37 0.58
N TRP A 5 9.98 3.17 1.90
CA TRP A 5 9.42 1.96 2.51
C TRP A 5 7.91 1.88 2.34
N LEU A 6 7.22 3.00 2.59
CA LEU A 6 5.79 3.10 2.34
C LEU A 6 5.47 2.83 0.86
N ARG A 7 6.28 3.36 -0.08
CA ARG A 7 6.13 3.10 -1.52
C ARG A 7 6.33 1.64 -1.88
N LEU A 8 7.36 0.98 -1.35
CA LEU A 8 7.60 -0.43 -1.62
C LEU A 8 6.47 -1.31 -1.06
N ALA A 9 6.05 -1.08 0.18
CA ALA A 9 4.95 -1.81 0.81
C ALA A 9 3.63 -1.61 0.04
N SER A 10 3.31 -0.37 -0.34
CA SER A 10 2.12 -0.06 -1.14
C SER A 10 2.12 -0.79 -2.48
N TRP A 11 3.25 -0.79 -3.20
CA TRP A 11 3.35 -1.51 -4.47
C TRP A 11 3.22 -3.02 -4.30
N ALA A 12 3.87 -3.59 -3.28
CA ALA A 12 3.76 -5.01 -2.97
C ALA A 12 2.31 -5.39 -2.64
N GLU A 13 1.61 -4.57 -1.87
CA GLU A 13 0.20 -4.75 -1.53
C GLU A 13 -0.70 -4.69 -2.76
N THR A 14 -0.53 -3.68 -3.63
CA THR A 14 -1.32 -3.54 -4.85
C THR A 14 -1.08 -4.70 -5.81
N VAL A 15 0.18 -5.04 -6.07
CA VAL A 15 0.53 -6.13 -7.00
C VAL A 15 0.03 -7.47 -6.48
N SER A 16 0.20 -7.74 -5.19
CA SER A 16 -0.27 -9.00 -4.59
C SER A 16 -1.79 -9.15 -4.65
N LEU A 17 -2.53 -8.07 -4.42
CA LEU A 17 -3.99 -8.06 -4.57
C LEU A 17 -4.40 -8.28 -6.03
N VAL A 18 -3.74 -7.63 -6.98
CA VAL A 18 -4.02 -7.83 -8.42
C VAL A 18 -3.80 -9.30 -8.81
N VAL A 19 -2.71 -9.91 -8.36
CA VAL A 19 -2.44 -11.34 -8.62
C VAL A 19 -3.52 -12.23 -8.02
N LEU A 20 -3.96 -11.97 -6.78
CA LEU A 20 -5.06 -12.71 -6.16
C LEU A 20 -6.37 -12.58 -6.92
N LEU A 21 -6.73 -11.36 -7.36
CA LEU A 21 -7.95 -11.10 -8.12
C LEU A 21 -7.90 -11.75 -9.51
N VAL A 22 -6.76 -11.68 -10.19
CA VAL A 22 -6.56 -12.37 -11.47
C VAL A 22 -6.69 -13.88 -11.27
N ASN A 23 -6.04 -14.45 -10.25
CA ASN A 23 -6.14 -15.88 -9.95
C ASN A 23 -7.58 -16.28 -9.66
N LEU A 24 -8.30 -15.51 -8.84
CA LEU A 24 -9.71 -15.76 -8.52
C LEU A 24 -10.64 -15.62 -9.74
N GLY A 25 -10.36 -14.70 -10.66
CA GLY A 25 -11.18 -14.49 -11.85
C GLY A 25 -10.86 -15.42 -13.02
N THR A 26 -9.71 -16.09 -12.99
CA THR A 26 -9.21 -16.87 -14.14
C THR A 26 -8.76 -18.27 -13.72
N ALA A 27 -7.58 -18.40 -13.11
CA ALA A 27 -6.85 -19.66 -13.04
C ALA A 27 -7.17 -20.53 -11.82
N HIS A 28 -7.72 -19.97 -10.74
CA HIS A 28 -8.10 -20.66 -9.50
C HIS A 28 -7.01 -21.57 -8.92
N VAL A 29 -5.73 -21.16 -9.06
CA VAL A 29 -4.59 -21.95 -8.60
C VAL A 29 -4.44 -21.80 -7.09
N GLU A 30 -4.55 -22.91 -6.36
CA GLU A 30 -4.46 -22.92 -4.89
C GLU A 30 -3.11 -22.42 -4.39
N ALA A 31 -2.00 -22.85 -5.00
CA ALA A 31 -0.66 -22.41 -4.62
C ALA A 31 -0.49 -20.88 -4.71
N VAL A 32 -1.13 -20.22 -5.69
CA VAL A 32 -1.10 -18.77 -5.82
C VAL A 32 -1.87 -18.11 -4.69
N ALA A 33 -3.06 -18.61 -4.35
CA ALA A 33 -3.84 -18.08 -3.24
C ALA A 33 -3.10 -18.24 -1.89
N SER A 34 -2.53 -19.42 -1.65
CA SER A 34 -1.82 -19.76 -0.40
C SER A 34 -0.53 -18.96 -0.20
N LEU A 35 0.15 -18.56 -1.28
CA LEU A 35 1.34 -17.70 -1.19
C LEU A 35 0.98 -16.21 -1.17
N MET A 36 0.12 -15.78 -2.10
CA MET A 36 -0.17 -14.36 -2.29
C MET A 36 -1.08 -13.79 -1.19
N GLY A 37 -1.91 -14.60 -0.54
CA GLY A 37 -2.72 -14.19 0.61
C GLY A 37 -1.86 -13.66 1.75
N PRO A 38 -0.93 -14.46 2.32
CA PRO A 38 0.02 -13.99 3.33
C PRO A 38 0.89 -12.84 2.86
N VAL A 39 1.40 -12.86 1.63
CA VAL A 39 2.20 -11.74 1.07
C VAL A 39 1.38 -10.44 1.06
N HIS A 40 0.13 -10.50 0.62
CA HIS A 40 -0.78 -9.36 0.60
C HIS A 40 -1.06 -8.85 2.01
N GLY A 41 -1.41 -9.74 2.95
CA GLY A 41 -1.66 -9.36 4.34
C GLY A 41 -0.45 -8.72 5.01
N CYS A 42 0.75 -9.28 4.82
CA CYS A 42 1.99 -8.69 5.33
C CYS A 42 2.29 -7.33 4.70
N ALA A 43 2.09 -7.18 3.39
CA ALA A 43 2.30 -5.91 2.71
C ALA A 43 1.30 -4.84 3.21
N TYR A 44 0.02 -5.20 3.38
CA TYR A 44 -1.01 -4.32 3.94
C TYR A 44 -0.67 -3.84 5.36
N LEU A 45 -0.29 -4.76 6.25
CA LEU A 45 0.12 -4.41 7.61
C LEU A 45 1.39 -3.56 7.62
N ALA A 46 2.35 -3.84 6.73
CA ALA A 46 3.55 -3.02 6.57
C ALA A 46 3.22 -1.62 6.06
N THR A 47 2.28 -1.48 5.11
CA THR A 47 1.78 -0.19 4.62
C THR A 47 1.19 0.64 5.77
N ILE A 48 0.32 0.04 6.59
CA ILE A 48 -0.26 0.71 7.77
C ILE A 48 0.84 1.08 8.76
N ALA A 49 1.67 0.12 9.17
CA ALA A 49 2.72 0.36 10.17
C ALA A 49 3.68 1.48 9.72
N THR A 50 4.16 1.43 8.47
CA THR A 50 5.07 2.45 7.94
C THR A 50 4.41 3.83 7.87
N ALA A 51 3.13 3.94 7.51
CA ALA A 51 2.42 5.20 7.50
C ALA A 51 2.25 5.83 8.90
N PHE A 52 2.11 5.00 9.94
CA PHE A 52 2.03 5.45 11.33
C PHE A 52 3.40 5.79 11.94
N LEU A 53 4.47 5.17 11.46
CA LEU A 53 5.86 5.47 11.86
C LEU A 53 6.45 6.70 11.16
N LEU A 54 5.86 7.13 10.04
CA LEU A 54 6.26 8.31 9.30
C LEU A 54 5.52 9.57 9.80
N PRO A 55 6.14 10.78 9.69
CA PRO A 55 5.50 12.05 10.05
C PRO A 55 4.48 12.49 8.97
N LEU A 56 3.45 11.68 8.74
CA LEU A 56 2.43 11.94 7.72
C LEU A 56 1.21 12.69 8.31
N PRO A 57 0.50 13.50 7.49
CA PRO A 57 -0.77 14.09 7.90
C PRO A 57 -1.77 13.02 8.35
N ARG A 58 -2.65 13.37 9.32
CA ARG A 58 -3.70 12.47 9.81
C ARG A 58 -4.54 11.87 8.67
N GLN A 59 -4.93 12.71 7.71
CA GLN A 59 -5.68 12.29 6.52
C GLN A 59 -4.92 11.28 5.66
N ALA A 60 -3.60 11.43 5.53
CA ALA A 60 -2.80 10.48 4.76
C ALA A 60 -2.72 9.11 5.46
N ARG A 61 -2.62 9.10 6.79
CA ARG A 61 -2.62 7.85 7.59
C ARG A 61 -3.95 7.12 7.54
N THR A 62 -5.08 7.84 7.54
CA THR A 62 -6.40 7.18 7.46
C THR A 62 -6.63 6.52 6.09
N LEU A 63 -5.97 6.99 5.04
CA LEU A 63 -6.09 6.39 3.71
C LEU A 63 -5.48 4.98 3.65
N THR A 64 -4.49 4.64 4.49
CA THR A 64 -3.84 3.32 4.47
C THR A 64 -4.72 2.18 4.96
N PHE A 65 -5.88 2.47 5.54
CA PHE A 65 -6.87 1.43 5.90
C PHE A 65 -7.65 0.93 4.68
N VAL A 66 -7.52 1.57 3.51
CA VAL A 66 -8.11 1.07 2.27
C VAL A 66 -7.17 0.03 1.66
N PRO A 67 -7.54 -1.26 1.62
CA PRO A 67 -6.68 -2.29 1.06
C PRO A 67 -6.45 -2.07 -0.44
N GLY A 68 -5.24 -2.39 -0.89
CA GLY A 68 -4.80 -2.33 -2.29
C GLY A 68 -4.36 -0.95 -2.76
N ILE A 69 -5.04 0.14 -2.36
CA ILE A 69 -4.76 1.50 -2.87
C ILE A 69 -4.38 2.51 -1.78
N GLY A 70 -4.61 2.19 -0.51
CA GLY A 70 -4.51 3.14 0.59
C GLY A 70 -3.13 3.76 0.76
N GLY A 71 -2.07 2.96 0.64
CA GLY A 71 -0.69 3.45 0.70
C GLY A 71 -0.32 4.38 -0.47
N LEU A 72 -0.83 4.11 -1.68
CA LEU A 72 -0.64 4.99 -2.84
C LEU A 72 -1.37 6.33 -2.64
N LEU A 73 -2.59 6.29 -2.11
CA LEU A 73 -3.36 7.50 -1.78
C LEU A 73 -2.67 8.32 -0.69
N ALA A 74 -2.11 7.67 0.34
CA ALA A 74 -1.31 8.33 1.36
C ALA A 74 -0.10 9.06 0.76
N LEU A 75 0.65 8.39 -0.14
CA LEU A 75 1.79 9.00 -0.84
C LEU A 75 1.38 10.20 -1.68
N ARG A 76 0.30 10.09 -2.45
CA ARG A 76 -0.22 11.22 -3.26
C ARG A 76 -0.60 12.41 -2.38
N ARG A 77 -1.27 12.16 -1.25
CA ARG A 77 -1.67 13.22 -0.32
C ARG A 77 -0.46 13.90 0.32
N THR A 78 0.58 13.15 0.64
CA THR A 78 1.83 13.71 1.18
C THR A 78 2.54 14.61 0.19
N ALA A 79 2.64 14.18 -1.08
CA ALA A 79 3.23 14.99 -2.15
C ALA A 79 2.43 16.28 -2.40
N ALA A 80 1.09 16.21 -2.37
CA ALA A 80 0.21 17.36 -2.54
C ALA A 80 0.24 18.35 -1.36
N THR A 81 0.78 17.95 -0.20
CA THR A 81 0.90 18.80 0.99
C THR A 81 2.30 19.40 1.12
N SER A 82 3.27 18.97 0.31
CA SER A 82 4.57 19.64 0.21
C SER A 82 4.36 21.04 -0.37
N PRO A 83 4.75 22.11 0.34
CA PRO A 83 4.59 23.47 -0.16
C PRO A 83 5.36 23.64 -1.47
N ALA A 84 4.74 24.31 -2.44
CA ALA A 84 5.42 24.74 -3.66
C ALA A 84 6.63 25.61 -3.29
N PRO A 85 7.76 25.53 -4.01
CA PRO A 85 8.89 26.43 -3.79
C PRO A 85 8.42 27.89 -3.92
N PRO A 86 8.89 28.81 -3.06
CA PRO A 86 8.63 30.23 -3.28
C PRO A 86 9.30 30.67 -4.59
N ASP A 87 8.53 31.39 -5.40
CA ASP A 87 8.95 31.99 -6.67
C ASP A 87 10.11 32.99 -6.50
#